data_AF-A0A376X5I2-F1
#
_entry.id   AF-A0A376X5I2-F1
#
_cell.length_a   1.000
_cell.length_b   1.000
_cell.length_c   1.000
_cell.angle_alpha   90.00
_cell.angle_beta   90.00
_cell.angle_gamma   90.00
#
_symmetry.space_group_name_H-M   'P 1'
#
loop_
_entity.id
_entity.type
_entity.pdbx_description
1 polymer ?
#
loop_
_entity_poly.entity_id
_entity_poly.type
_entity_poly.pdbx_seq_one_letter_code
_entity_poly.pdbx_strand_id
1 'polypeptide(L)'
;MDIIGGQHLRQMWDDLADVYGHKTALICESSGGVVNRYSYLELNQEINRTANLFYTLGIRKGDKVALHLDNCPEFIFCWFGLAKIGAIMVPINARLLCEESAWILQNSQACLLVTSAQFYPMYQQIQQEDATQLRHICLTDVALPADDGVSSFYSTENQQPATLCYAPRYRLTIRRKFSSPPAPPPDRKVW
;
A
#
# COMPACT_ATOMS: atom_id res chain seq x y z
N MET A 1 -1.57 -6.45 -17.36
CA MET A 1 -3.01 -6.77 -17.20
C MET A 1 -3.70 -5.44 -16.91
N ASP A 2 -4.59 -5.02 -17.80
CA ASP A 2 -5.23 -3.71 -17.76
C ASP A 2 -6.59 -3.86 -17.06
N ILE A 3 -6.61 -3.58 -15.76
CA ILE A 3 -7.79 -3.70 -14.89
C ILE A 3 -8.63 -2.41 -14.91
N ILE A 4 -8.10 -1.31 -15.48
CA ILE A 4 -8.65 0.05 -15.32
C ILE A 4 -8.70 0.78 -16.67
N GLY A 5 -9.14 0.11 -17.74
CA GLY A 5 -9.50 0.77 -19.00
C GLY A 5 -8.40 1.64 -19.64
N GLY A 6 -7.14 1.20 -19.60
CA GLY A 6 -5.98 1.92 -20.13
C GLY A 6 -5.22 2.73 -19.07
N GLN A 7 -5.69 2.73 -17.83
CA GLN A 7 -5.06 3.37 -16.69
C GLN A 7 -4.37 2.34 -15.78
N HIS A 8 -3.33 2.77 -15.09
CA HIS A 8 -2.69 1.99 -14.03
C HIS A 8 -3.19 2.50 -12.67
N LEU A 9 -3.11 1.63 -11.65
CA LEU A 9 -3.66 1.90 -10.31
C LEU A 9 -3.14 3.20 -9.68
N ARG A 10 -1.94 3.66 -10.08
CA ARG A 10 -1.41 4.97 -9.68
C ARG A 10 -2.26 6.11 -10.25
N GLN A 11 -2.51 6.12 -11.56
CA GLN A 11 -3.26 7.20 -12.23
C GLN A 11 -4.69 7.31 -11.68
N MET A 12 -5.31 6.16 -11.40
CA MET A 12 -6.66 6.12 -10.85
C MET A 12 -6.80 6.95 -9.58
N TRP A 13 -5.84 6.87 -8.65
CA TRP A 13 -5.92 7.60 -7.39
C TRP A 13 -5.76 9.11 -7.56
N ASP A 14 -4.91 9.53 -8.50
CA ASP A 14 -4.72 10.95 -8.80
C ASP A 14 -6.00 11.52 -9.48
N ASP A 15 -6.56 10.81 -10.46
CA ASP A 15 -7.80 11.19 -11.14
C ASP A 15 -8.99 11.24 -10.15
N LEU A 16 -9.10 10.28 -9.24
CA LEU A 16 -10.17 10.25 -8.23
C LEU A 16 -10.04 11.39 -7.22
N ALA A 17 -8.81 11.73 -6.80
CA ALA A 17 -8.56 12.87 -5.92
C ALA A 17 -8.91 14.20 -6.61
N ASP A 18 -8.60 14.34 -7.90
CA ASP A 18 -8.90 15.55 -8.66
C ASP A 18 -10.40 15.73 -8.91
N VAL A 19 -11.11 14.66 -9.26
CA VAL A 19 -12.54 14.73 -9.63
C VAL A 19 -13.47 14.67 -8.40
N TYR A 20 -13.13 13.83 -7.41
CA TYR A 20 -14.00 13.53 -6.27
C TYR A 20 -13.35 13.84 -4.92
N GLY A 21 -12.34 14.71 -4.89
CA GLY A 21 -11.48 14.93 -3.72
C GLY A 21 -12.17 15.09 -2.37
N HIS A 22 -13.33 15.76 -2.32
CA HIS A 22 -14.10 16.02 -1.10
C HIS A 22 -15.01 14.85 -0.65
N LYS A 23 -15.23 13.83 -1.50
CA LYS A 23 -16.09 12.69 -1.17
C LYS A 23 -15.33 11.69 -0.30
N THR A 24 -16.03 11.09 0.65
CA THR A 24 -15.49 10.02 1.48
C THR A 24 -15.10 8.82 0.63
N ALA A 25 -13.85 8.38 0.75
CA ALA A 25 -13.29 7.21 0.08
C ALA A 25 -13.11 6.02 1.03
N LEU A 26 -12.74 6.29 2.29
CA LEU A 26 -12.49 5.26 3.30
C LEU A 26 -13.13 5.65 4.63
N ILE A 27 -13.76 4.67 5.26
CA ILE A 27 -14.24 4.74 6.64
C ILE A 27 -13.64 3.53 7.33
N CYS A 28 -12.91 3.75 8.43
CA CYS A 28 -12.36 2.68 9.24
C CYS A 28 -12.80 2.87 10.68
N GLU A 29 -13.32 1.81 11.29
CA GLU A 29 -13.70 1.78 12.69
C GLU A 29 -12.79 0.80 13.41
N SER A 30 -12.07 1.29 14.41
CA SER A 30 -11.25 0.46 15.28
C SER A 30 -12.12 -0.33 16.27
N SER A 31 -11.56 -1.39 16.85
CA SER A 31 -12.22 -2.16 17.92
C SER A 31 -12.57 -1.32 19.15
N GLY A 32 -11.88 -0.19 19.37
CA GLY A 32 -12.19 0.78 20.42
C GLY A 32 -13.32 1.76 20.07
N GLY A 33 -13.97 1.62 18.91
CA GLY A 33 -15.06 2.49 18.45
C GLY A 33 -14.59 3.83 17.86
N VAL A 34 -13.28 4.03 17.69
CA VAL A 34 -12.75 5.22 17.02
C VAL A 34 -12.97 5.07 15.51
N VAL A 35 -13.67 6.04 14.91
CA VAL A 35 -13.98 6.07 13.48
C VAL A 35 -13.13 7.12 12.78
N ASN A 36 -12.28 6.67 11.85
CA ASN A 36 -11.52 7.53 10.95
C ASN A 36 -12.18 7.58 9.58
N ARG A 37 -12.20 8.78 8.97
CA ARG A 37 -12.77 9.01 7.65
C ARG A 37 -11.75 9.74 6.80
N TYR A 38 -11.57 9.26 5.58
CA TYR A 38 -10.68 9.89 4.61
C TYR A 38 -11.48 10.21 3.35
N SER A 39 -11.39 11.46 2.92
CA SER A 39 -11.81 11.85 1.59
C SER A 39 -10.86 11.27 0.52
N TYR A 40 -11.26 11.29 -0.76
CA TYR A 40 -10.38 10.85 -1.84
C TYR A 40 -9.07 11.63 -1.89
N LEU A 41 -9.11 12.92 -1.59
CA LEU A 41 -7.92 13.77 -1.55
C LEU A 41 -6.99 13.35 -0.40
N GLU A 42 -7.50 13.26 0.82
CA GLU A 42 -6.73 12.87 2.00
C GLU A 42 -6.14 11.46 1.85
N LEU A 43 -6.95 10.52 1.36
CA LEU A 43 -6.50 9.15 1.12
C LEU A 43 -5.36 9.11 0.08
N ASN A 44 -5.47 9.88 -1.01
CA ASN A 44 -4.40 9.94 -2.00
C ASN A 44 -3.12 10.58 -1.44
N GLN A 45 -3.26 11.55 -0.54
CA GLN A 45 -2.13 12.18 0.15
C GLN A 45 -1.39 11.17 1.05
N GLU A 46 -2.11 10.40 1.88
CA GLU A 46 -1.49 9.35 2.71
C GLU A 46 -0.85 8.25 1.86
N ILE A 47 -1.52 7.82 0.78
CA ILE A 47 -0.95 6.87 -0.20
C ILE A 47 0.37 7.40 -0.79
N ASN A 48 0.44 8.69 -1.12
CA ASN A 48 1.65 9.32 -1.65
C ASN A 48 2.76 9.43 -0.60
N ARG A 49 2.43 9.79 0.65
CA ARG A 49 3.40 9.82 1.75
C ARG A 49 3.98 8.42 1.99
N THR A 50 3.11 7.42 2.07
CA THR A 50 3.52 6.01 2.22
C THR A 50 4.39 5.53 1.05
N ALA A 51 4.05 5.89 -0.19
CA ALA A 51 4.87 5.57 -1.37
C ALA A 51 6.28 6.17 -1.26
N ASN A 52 6.37 7.43 -0.83
CA ASN A 52 7.64 8.11 -0.61
C ASN A 52 8.44 7.46 0.52
N LEU A 53 7.79 7.07 1.63
CA LEU A 53 8.40 6.34 2.75
C LEU A 53 9.08 5.06 2.27
N PHE A 54 8.40 4.22 1.49
CA PHE A 54 9.01 2.99 0.98
C PHE A 54 10.20 3.29 0.08
N TYR A 55 10.09 4.34 -0.73
CA TYR A 55 11.20 4.75 -1.58
C TYR A 55 12.42 5.22 -0.77
N THR A 56 12.22 5.97 0.33
CA THR A 56 13.31 6.37 1.23
C THR A 56 13.93 5.19 1.96
N LEU A 57 13.13 4.14 2.25
CA LEU A 57 13.62 2.87 2.79
C LEU A 57 14.29 1.97 1.74
N GLY A 58 14.49 2.46 0.53
CA GLY A 58 15.25 1.76 -0.51
C GLY A 58 14.40 0.84 -1.40
N ILE A 59 13.08 0.74 -1.18
CA ILE A 59 12.19 -0.07 -2.01
C ILE A 59 12.12 0.49 -3.43
N ARG A 60 12.24 -0.40 -4.42
CA ARG A 60 12.20 -0.09 -5.85
C ARG A 60 11.14 -0.94 -6.55
N LYS A 61 10.97 -0.64 -7.84
CA LYS A 61 10.05 -1.39 -8.70
C LYS A 61 10.45 -2.88 -8.73
N GLY A 62 9.49 -3.75 -8.44
CA GLY A 62 9.67 -5.20 -8.40
C GLY A 62 10.08 -5.76 -7.03
N ASP A 63 10.49 -4.91 -6.09
CA ASP A 63 10.77 -5.35 -4.72
C ASP A 63 9.47 -5.77 -4.03
N LYS A 64 9.60 -6.73 -3.12
CA LYS A 64 8.48 -7.35 -2.41
C LYS A 64 8.46 -6.88 -0.98
N VAL A 65 7.30 -6.39 -0.54
CA VAL A 65 7.06 -5.89 0.82
C VAL A 65 5.88 -6.65 1.41
N ALA A 66 6.11 -7.28 2.56
CA ALA A 66 5.09 -8.02 3.28
C ALA A 66 4.25 -7.07 4.14
N LEU A 67 2.93 -7.29 4.16
CA LEU A 67 2.01 -6.59 5.05
C LEU A 67 1.32 -7.62 5.96
N HIS A 68 1.57 -7.52 7.25
CA HIS A 68 0.87 -8.29 8.29
C HIS A 68 0.18 -7.32 9.24
N LEU A 69 -0.99 -6.85 8.82
CA LEU A 69 -1.77 -5.85 9.54
C LEU A 69 -3.21 -6.33 9.71
N ASP A 70 -3.87 -5.84 10.74
CA ASP A 70 -5.32 -5.94 10.88
C ASP A 70 -6.03 -5.06 9.83
N ASN A 71 -7.36 -5.06 9.87
CA ASN A 71 -8.17 -4.14 9.06
C ASN A 71 -8.00 -2.70 9.58
N CYS A 72 -6.96 -2.02 9.12
CA CYS A 72 -6.63 -0.64 9.45
C CYS A 72 -6.40 0.21 8.18
N PRO A 73 -6.45 1.55 8.28
CA PRO A 73 -6.14 2.44 7.17
C PRO A 73 -4.74 2.22 6.56
N GLU A 74 -3.75 1.92 7.40
CA GLU A 74 -2.35 1.74 7.00
C GLU A 74 -2.19 0.59 6.00
N PHE A 75 -3.01 -0.45 6.10
CA PHE A 75 -3.03 -1.52 5.09
C PHE A 75 -3.36 -0.96 3.70
N ILE A 76 -4.35 -0.06 3.61
CA ILE A 76 -4.75 0.60 2.37
C ILE A 76 -3.65 1.55 1.88
N PHE A 77 -3.06 2.33 2.78
CA PHE A 77 -1.98 3.26 2.43
C PHE A 77 -0.77 2.50 1.87
N CYS A 78 -0.37 1.43 2.56
CA CYS A 78 0.76 0.57 2.17
C CYS A 78 0.53 -0.09 0.83
N TRP A 79 -0.63 -0.73 0.65
CA TRP A 79 -0.92 -1.47 -0.57
C TRP A 79 -0.89 -0.56 -1.79
N PHE A 80 -1.59 0.57 -1.76
CA PHE A 80 -1.63 1.49 -2.88
C PHE A 80 -0.32 2.27 -3.02
N GLY A 81 0.37 2.60 -1.94
CA GLY A 81 1.68 3.26 -1.97
C GLY A 81 2.73 2.40 -2.67
N LEU A 82 2.81 1.11 -2.33
CA LEU A 82 3.67 0.14 -3.02
C LEU A 82 3.32 0.03 -4.51
N ALA A 83 2.03 -0.07 -4.82
CA ALA A 83 1.58 -0.11 -6.22
C ALA A 83 1.97 1.17 -6.98
N LYS A 84 1.92 2.34 -6.34
CA LYS A 84 2.34 3.61 -6.95
C LYS A 84 3.83 3.59 -7.33
N ILE A 85 4.70 2.97 -6.55
CA ILE A 85 6.13 2.84 -6.89
C ILE A 85 6.46 1.57 -7.67
N GLY A 86 5.45 0.77 -8.05
CA GLY A 86 5.63 -0.48 -8.79
C GLY A 86 6.29 -1.60 -7.99
N ALA A 87 6.26 -1.50 -6.66
CA ALA A 87 6.62 -2.59 -5.76
C ALA A 87 5.45 -3.58 -5.64
N ILE A 88 5.73 -4.76 -5.09
CA ILE A 88 4.79 -5.86 -4.97
C ILE A 88 4.43 -6.03 -3.49
N MET A 89 3.14 -5.92 -3.19
CA MET A 89 2.61 -6.20 -1.86
C MET A 89 2.43 -7.71 -1.68
N VAL A 90 2.92 -8.25 -0.56
CA VAL A 90 2.75 -9.64 -0.13
C VAL A 90 1.84 -9.67 1.11
N PRO A 91 0.56 -10.03 0.98
CA PRO A 91 -0.34 -10.01 2.13
C PRO A 91 -0.11 -11.23 3.01
N ILE A 92 0.01 -11.01 4.32
CA ILE A 92 0.02 -12.04 5.35
C ILE A 92 -1.23 -11.84 6.19
N ASN A 93 -2.04 -12.90 6.30
CA ASN A 93 -3.29 -12.84 7.06
C ASN A 93 -2.98 -12.79 8.56
N ALA A 94 -3.63 -11.86 9.27
CA ALA A 94 -3.55 -11.63 10.72
C ALA A 94 -3.72 -12.89 11.60
N ARG A 95 -4.29 -13.96 11.05
CA ARG A 95 -4.55 -15.23 11.76
C ARG A 95 -3.49 -16.29 11.54
N LEU A 96 -2.49 -16.06 10.69
CA LEU A 96 -1.45 -17.03 10.38
C LEU A 96 -0.45 -17.14 11.53
N LEU A 97 0.03 -18.36 11.73
CA LEU A 97 1.02 -18.67 12.76
C LEU A 97 2.45 -18.36 12.28
N CYS A 98 3.41 -18.46 13.20
CA CYS A 98 4.82 -18.15 12.98
C CYS A 98 5.41 -18.91 11.77
N GLU A 99 5.22 -20.22 11.71
CA GLU A 99 5.78 -21.08 10.65
C GLU A 99 5.25 -20.70 9.26
N GLU A 100 3.94 -20.44 9.15
CA GLU A 100 3.29 -20.06 7.88
C GLU A 100 3.77 -18.69 7.42
N SER A 101 3.91 -17.75 8.36
CA SER A 101 4.43 -16.40 8.10
C SER A 101 5.89 -16.46 7.64
N ALA A 102 6.72 -17.28 8.28
CA ALA A 102 8.12 -17.50 7.89
C ALA A 102 8.21 -18.08 6.46
N TRP A 103 7.39 -19.10 6.16
CA TRP A 103 7.35 -19.70 4.83
C TRP A 103 6.95 -18.68 3.76
N ILE A 104 5.94 -17.84 4.01
CA ILE A 104 5.54 -16.78 3.08
C ILE A 104 6.69 -15.79 2.86
N LEU A 105 7.34 -15.32 3.92
CA LEU A 105 8.46 -14.38 3.82
C LEU A 105 9.62 -14.97 3.00
N GLN A 106 9.95 -16.24 3.23
CA GLN A 106 11.02 -16.93 2.53
C GLN A 106 10.68 -17.15 1.04
N ASN A 107 9.51 -17.72 0.75
CA ASN A 107 9.08 -18.03 -0.61
C ASN A 107 8.82 -16.76 -1.44
N SER A 108 8.27 -15.72 -0.80
CA SER A 108 8.10 -14.42 -1.45
C SER A 108 9.40 -13.63 -1.53
N GLN A 109 10.45 -13.94 -0.77
CA GLN A 109 11.67 -13.13 -0.68
C GLN A 109 11.33 -11.65 -0.39
N ALA A 110 10.38 -11.41 0.50
CA ALA A 110 10.05 -10.06 0.93
C ALA A 110 11.25 -9.45 1.68
N CYS A 111 11.59 -8.21 1.34
CA CYS A 111 12.76 -7.52 1.89
C CYS A 111 12.40 -6.55 3.04
N LEU A 112 11.13 -6.17 3.15
CA LEU A 112 10.58 -5.32 4.20
C LEU A 112 9.24 -5.86 4.65
N LEU A 113 8.92 -5.68 5.93
CA LEU A 113 7.64 -6.04 6.54
C LEU A 113 7.02 -4.80 7.17
N VAL A 114 5.72 -4.60 6.99
CA VAL A 114 4.92 -3.67 7.79
C VAL A 114 3.99 -4.49 8.68
N THR A 115 4.03 -4.24 9.99
CA THR A 115 3.26 -4.98 10.99
C THR A 115 2.90 -4.12 12.21
N SER A 116 1.97 -4.56 13.05
CA SER A 116 1.73 -3.94 14.36
C SER A 116 2.55 -4.59 15.47
N ALA A 117 2.72 -3.89 16.58
CA ALA A 117 3.55 -4.29 17.72
C ALA A 117 3.11 -5.63 18.33
N GLN A 118 1.80 -5.96 18.28
CA GLN A 118 1.29 -7.24 18.80
C GLN A 118 1.86 -8.46 18.05
N PHE A 119 2.21 -8.31 16.77
CA PHE A 119 2.79 -9.38 15.96
C PHE A 119 4.32 -9.34 15.94
N TYR A 120 4.94 -8.26 16.43
CA TYR A 120 6.39 -8.09 16.37
C TYR A 120 7.19 -9.23 17.05
N PRO A 121 6.80 -9.77 18.23
CA PRO A 121 7.53 -10.87 18.86
C PRO A 121 7.65 -12.11 17.97
N MET A 122 6.63 -12.40 17.16
CA MET A 122 6.66 -13.49 16.19
C MET A 122 7.75 -13.28 15.14
N TYR A 123 7.90 -12.05 14.64
CA TYR A 123 8.91 -11.73 13.63
C TYR A 123 10.33 -11.65 14.20
N GLN A 124 10.47 -11.28 15.47
CA GLN A 124 11.75 -11.43 16.18
C GLN A 124 12.18 -12.90 16.24
N GLN A 125 11.26 -13.82 16.52
CA GLN A 125 11.56 -15.25 16.48
C GLN A 125 11.98 -15.70 15.06
N ILE A 126 11.24 -15.29 14.03
CA ILE A 126 11.56 -15.64 12.63
C ILE A 126 12.95 -15.13 12.21
N GLN A 127 13.36 -13.93 12.68
CA GLN A 127 14.68 -13.39 12.39
C GLN A 127 15.81 -14.16 13.10
N GLN A 128 15.58 -14.69 14.29
CA GLN A 128 16.57 -15.49 15.02
C GLN A 128 16.86 -16.84 14.34
N GLU A 129 15.88 -17.38 13.62
CA GLU A 129 16.00 -18.66 12.89
C GLU A 129 16.67 -18.49 11.50
N ASP A 130 17.11 -17.28 11.13
CA ASP A 130 17.79 -16.87 9.88
C ASP A 130 17.11 -17.38 8.59
N ALA A 131 15.79 -17.53 8.62
CA ALA A 131 15.03 -18.15 7.55
C ALA A 131 14.63 -17.19 6.42
N THR A 132 14.96 -15.89 6.49
CA THR A 132 14.36 -14.86 5.63
C THR A 132 15.33 -13.79 5.13
N GLN A 133 14.99 -13.13 4.02
CA GLN A 133 15.72 -11.96 3.48
C GLN A 133 15.21 -10.63 4.05
N LEU A 134 14.51 -10.67 5.19
CA LEU A 134 13.87 -9.50 5.77
C LEU A 134 14.93 -8.55 6.35
N ARG A 135 15.07 -7.37 5.75
CA ARG A 135 16.10 -6.38 6.15
C ARG A 135 15.56 -5.30 7.08
N HIS A 136 14.24 -5.07 7.03
CA HIS A 136 13.62 -3.94 7.71
C HIS A 136 12.19 -4.25 8.12
N ILE A 137 11.80 -3.80 9.32
CA ILE A 137 10.45 -3.91 9.87
C ILE A 137 9.92 -2.51 10.17
N CYS A 138 8.78 -2.15 9.59
CA CYS A 138 8.03 -0.95 9.92
C CYS A 138 6.88 -1.31 10.87
N LEU A 139 6.90 -0.74 12.08
CA LEU A 139 5.81 -0.88 13.04
C LEU A 139 4.81 0.27 12.91
N THR A 140 3.52 -0.03 12.87
CA THR A 140 2.45 0.98 12.86
C THR A 140 2.30 1.69 14.21
N ASP A 141 2.86 1.13 15.28
CA ASP A 141 2.74 1.68 16.62
C ASP A 141 3.74 2.83 16.89
N VAL A 142 3.41 3.63 17.92
CA VAL A 142 4.19 4.82 18.31
C VAL A 142 5.40 4.45 19.18
N ALA A 143 5.31 3.37 19.94
CA ALA A 143 6.41 2.87 20.77
C ALA A 143 7.17 1.78 20.02
N LEU A 144 8.45 2.04 19.74
CA LEU A 144 9.32 1.08 19.07
C LEU A 144 10.31 0.47 20.07
N PRO A 145 10.67 -0.80 19.89
CA PRO A 145 11.90 -1.33 20.47
C PRO A 145 13.12 -0.66 19.81
N ALA A 146 14.19 -0.48 20.59
CA ALA A 146 15.45 0.10 20.12
C ALA A 146 16.28 -0.96 19.38
N ASP A 147 15.74 -1.48 18.29
CA ASP A 147 16.35 -2.54 17.49
C ASP A 147 16.79 -2.00 16.12
N ASP A 148 17.98 -2.40 15.67
CA ASP A 148 18.46 -2.08 14.32
C ASP A 148 17.56 -2.70 13.26
N GLY A 149 17.18 -1.92 12.25
CA GLY A 149 16.27 -2.37 11.19
C GLY A 149 14.78 -2.29 11.55
N VAL A 150 14.43 -1.65 12.68
CA VAL A 150 13.03 -1.37 13.05
C VAL A 150 12.77 0.14 12.98
N SER A 151 11.65 0.53 12.39
CA SER A 151 11.23 1.95 12.30
C SER A 151 9.74 2.12 12.55
N SER A 152 9.32 3.31 12.97
CA SER A 152 7.91 3.66 13.06
C SER A 152 7.41 4.11 11.70
N PHE A 153 6.30 3.52 11.29
CA PHE A 153 5.60 3.86 10.06
C PHE A 153 5.17 5.33 10.08
N TYR A 154 4.41 5.74 11.11
CA TYR A 154 3.88 7.10 11.19
C TYR A 154 4.95 8.18 11.35
N SER A 155 6.02 7.92 12.11
CA SER A 155 7.08 8.95 12.28
C SER A 155 7.78 9.25 10.96
N THR A 156 7.94 8.23 10.12
CA THR A 156 8.61 8.34 8.81
C THR A 156 7.65 8.86 7.75
N GLU A 157 6.38 8.44 7.77
CA GLU A 157 5.34 8.82 6.80
C GLU A 157 5.01 10.31 6.91
N ASN A 158 4.82 10.80 8.14
CA ASN A 158 4.44 12.20 8.38
C ASN A 158 5.50 13.22 7.91
N GLN A 159 6.74 12.77 7.74
CA GLN A 159 7.84 13.60 7.20
C GLN A 159 7.86 13.64 5.66
N GLN A 160 7.13 12.73 5.01
CA GLN A 160 7.08 12.67 3.54
C GLN A 160 6.12 13.72 2.98
N PRO A 161 6.39 14.25 1.78
CA PRO A 161 5.45 15.14 1.12
C PRO A 161 4.18 14.40 0.68
N ALA A 162 3.06 15.12 0.65
CA ALA A 162 1.75 14.61 0.24
C ALA A 162 1.63 14.36 -1.28
N THR A 163 2.62 14.79 -2.06
CA THR A 163 2.76 14.53 -3.49
C THR A 163 3.77 13.42 -3.73
N LEU A 164 3.50 12.55 -4.70
CA LEU A 164 4.43 11.48 -5.07
C LEU A 164 5.73 12.05 -5.65
N CYS A 165 6.87 11.79 -5.02
CA CYS A 165 8.17 12.28 -5.48
C CYS A 165 8.79 11.42 -6.58
N TYR A 166 8.47 10.12 -6.59
CA TYR A 166 9.04 9.18 -7.53
C TYR A 166 7.98 8.30 -8.18
N ALA A 167 8.03 8.25 -9.52
CA ALA A 167 7.14 7.47 -10.33
C ALA A 167 7.98 6.68 -11.36
N PRO A 168 8.00 5.33 -11.31
CA PRO A 168 8.68 4.57 -12.34
C PRO A 168 8.10 4.89 -13.72
N ARG A 169 8.98 5.11 -14.70
CA ARG A 169 8.61 5.23 -16.11
C ARG A 169 8.02 3.90 -16.58
N TYR A 170 6.74 3.89 -16.89
CA TYR A 170 6.14 2.84 -17.69
C TYR A 170 6.47 3.10 -19.16
N ARG A 171 7.15 2.17 -19.84
CA ARG A 171 7.16 2.18 -21.31
C ARG A 171 5.75 1.82 -21.76
N LEU A 172 4.97 2.81 -22.18
CA LEU A 172 3.71 2.61 -22.88
C LEU A 172 4.02 2.05 -24.28
N THR A 173 4.12 0.73 -24.39
CA THR A 173 3.97 0.05 -25.69
C THR A 173 2.50 -0.21 -25.95
N ILE A 174 1.68 0.85 -25.99
CA ILE A 174 0.29 0.74 -26.46
C ILE A 174 0.24 1.46 -27.81
N ARG A 175 0.30 0.68 -28.89
CA ARG A 175 -0.15 1.15 -30.21
C ARG A 175 -1.65 1.45 -30.08
N ARG A 176 -2.02 2.72 -29.90
CA ARG A 176 -3.41 3.16 -29.99
C ARG A 176 -3.95 2.79 -31.37
N LYS A 177 -4.83 1.79 -31.47
CA LYS A 177 -5.89 1.82 -32.49
C LYS A 177 -6.97 2.71 -31.89
N PHE A 178 -7.06 3.95 -32.37
CA PHE A 178 -8.24 4.78 -32.13
C PHE A 178 -9.42 4.07 -32.81
N SER A 179 -10.28 3.41 -32.03
CA SER A 179 -11.65 3.13 -32.42
C SER A 179 -12.52 4.25 -31.86
N SER A 180 -13.38 4.82 -32.72
CA SER A 180 -14.29 5.93 -32.46
C SER A 180 -15.13 5.73 -31.19
N PRO A 181 -15.58 6.83 -30.53
CA PRO A 181 -16.40 6.73 -29.32
C PRO A 181 -17.70 5.96 -29.58
N PRO A 182 -18.20 5.17 -28.61
CA PRO A 182 -19.47 4.47 -28.75
C PRO A 182 -20.63 5.46 -28.85
N ALA A 183 -21.64 5.10 -29.65
CA ALA A 183 -22.83 5.91 -29.87
C ALA A 183 -23.62 6.14 -28.55
N PRO A 184 -24.28 7.31 -28.39
CA PRO A 184 -25.08 7.59 -27.21
C PRO A 184 -26.27 6.61 -27.10
N PRO A 185 -26.71 6.27 -25.88
CA PRO A 185 -27.83 5.37 -25.66
C PRO A 185 -29.14 5.97 -26.19
N PRO A 186 -30.07 5.16 -26.71
CA PRO A 186 -31.34 5.66 -27.23
C PRO A 186 -32.24 6.18 -26.10
N ASP A 187 -32.94 7.28 -26.38
CA ASP A 187 -33.88 7.94 -25.46
C ASP A 187 -34.92 6.97 -24.91
N ARG A 188 -34.93 6.79 -23.59
CA ARG A 188 -35.99 6.06 -22.89
C ARG A 188 -37.29 6.86 -23.01
N LYS A 189 -38.23 6.36 -23.82
CA LYS A 189 -39.63 6.76 -23.71
C LYS A 189 -40.17 6.28 -22.36
N VAL A 190 -40.51 7.23 -21.52
CA VAL A 190 -41.32 7.04 -20.31
C VAL A 190 -42.70 6.61 -20.78
N TRP A 191 -43.17 5.47 -20.29
CA TRP A 191 -44.59 5.10 -20.27
C TRP A 191 -45.02 5.04 -18.81
#